data_AF-A0A1V5MU76-F1
#
_entry.id   AF-A0A1V5MU76-F1
#
_cell.length_a   1.000
_cell.length_b   1.000
_cell.length_c   1.000
_cell.angle_alpha   90.00
_cell.angle_beta   90.00
_cell.angle_gamma   90.00
#
_symmetry.space_group_name_H-M   'P 1'
#
loop_
_entity.id
_entity.type
_entity.pdbx_description
1 polymer ?
#
loop_
_entity_poly.entity_id
_entity_poly.type
_entity_poly.pdbx_seq_one_letter_code
_entity_poly.pdbx_strand_id
1 'polypeptide(L)'
;MQARHAARAGIELTRALLSQYPEYRDQEGLYRLFNQETVLPVAASQCRILVSQEGGKININKLKTNDQLERQRIDQLLLLIDVLNQKLPSSRRLEYGLVPALIDWTDADDQITQLAFVSHANRGAESEYYRRQVPAYPCANQSLDRIDQLLLVRDITPRLLYHLTEGTPETAETGLADYLTVYGDGKININYAPLPVLRSLCLSITEGLARQIVQYRAIRPFASVGEIRQVPGMTEEIFTAIQEHITVTSAEPCYRVTVTAQAENASCKVTAILKQNHSARRLEMVYYQEI
;
A
#
# COMPACT_ATOMS: atom_id res chain seq x y z
N MET A 1 -7.17 -4.51 -28.67
CA MET A 1 -6.40 -3.28 -29.01
C MET A 1 -7.07 -2.01 -28.47
N GLN A 2 -8.34 -1.76 -28.79
CA GLN A 2 -9.04 -0.54 -28.37
C GLN A 2 -9.09 -0.34 -26.84
N ALA A 3 -9.53 -1.35 -26.08
CA ALA A 3 -9.55 -1.28 -24.60
C ALA A 3 -8.14 -0.99 -24.02
N ARG A 4 -7.09 -1.60 -24.58
CA ARG A 4 -5.69 -1.34 -24.16
C ARG A 4 -5.27 0.11 -24.39
N HIS A 5 -5.58 0.68 -25.55
CA HIS A 5 -5.28 2.09 -25.82
C HIS A 5 -6.08 3.02 -24.92
N ALA A 6 -7.36 2.70 -24.66
CA ALA A 6 -8.19 3.45 -23.74
C ALA A 6 -7.65 3.41 -22.31
N ALA A 7 -7.18 2.25 -21.84
CA ALA A 7 -6.57 2.08 -20.52
C ALA A 7 -5.28 2.92 -20.39
N ARG A 8 -4.41 2.90 -21.40
CA ARG A 8 -3.21 3.74 -21.47
C ARG A 8 -3.54 5.23 -21.46
N ALA A 9 -4.56 5.66 -22.22
CA ALA A 9 -5.01 7.04 -22.21
C ALA A 9 -5.52 7.48 -20.81
N GLY A 10 -6.18 6.57 -20.08
CA GLY A 10 -6.58 6.81 -18.69
C GLY A 10 -5.39 7.11 -17.79
N ILE A 11 -4.30 6.32 -17.90
CA ILE A 11 -3.06 6.56 -17.13
C ILE A 11 -2.46 7.94 -17.45
N GLU A 12 -2.40 8.29 -18.74
CA GLU A 12 -1.83 9.58 -19.17
C GLU A 12 -2.67 10.77 -18.71
N LEU A 13 -4.00 10.64 -18.75
CA LEU A 13 -4.91 11.65 -18.21
C LEU A 13 -4.71 11.83 -16.71
N THR A 14 -4.62 10.73 -15.95
CA THR A 14 -4.31 10.80 -14.52
C THR A 14 -2.96 11.46 -14.27
N ARG A 15 -1.92 11.10 -15.02
CA ARG A 15 -0.59 11.70 -14.90
C ARG A 15 -0.62 13.22 -15.15
N ALA A 16 -1.36 13.66 -16.16
CA ALA A 16 -1.52 15.08 -16.47
C ALA A 16 -2.23 15.84 -15.33
N LEU A 17 -3.35 15.29 -14.82
CA LEU A 17 -4.10 15.87 -13.71
C LEU A 17 -3.24 15.99 -12.44
N LEU A 18 -2.53 14.93 -12.08
CA LEU A 18 -1.67 14.93 -10.90
C LEU A 18 -0.46 15.88 -11.03
N SER A 19 0.05 16.08 -12.26
CA SER A 19 1.15 17.01 -12.51
C SER A 19 0.73 18.48 -12.44
N GLN A 20 -0.52 18.78 -12.81
CA GLN A 20 -1.05 20.15 -12.81
C GLN A 20 -1.35 20.68 -11.40
N TYR A 21 -1.62 19.79 -10.45
CA TYR A 21 -2.11 20.14 -9.12
C TYR A 21 -1.36 19.40 -8.02
N PRO A 22 -0.09 19.75 -7.73
CA PRO A 22 0.75 19.07 -6.74
C PRO A 22 0.26 19.24 -5.29
N GLU A 23 -0.62 20.20 -5.01
CA GLU A 23 -1.32 20.37 -3.74
C GLU A 23 -2.81 20.07 -3.94
N TYR A 24 -3.12 18.79 -4.17
CA TYR A 24 -4.46 18.25 -4.50
C TYR A 24 -5.53 18.51 -3.43
N ARG A 25 -5.16 19.01 -2.24
CA ARG A 25 -6.05 19.09 -1.07
C ARG A 25 -7.15 20.12 -1.20
N ASP A 26 -6.93 21.16 -2.00
CA ASP A 26 -7.85 22.30 -2.10
C ASP A 26 -8.71 22.26 -3.37
N GLN A 27 -8.60 21.18 -4.16
CA GLN A 27 -9.32 21.04 -5.42
C GLN A 27 -10.33 19.90 -5.33
N GLU A 28 -11.61 20.25 -5.20
CA GLU A 28 -12.74 19.32 -5.08
C GLU A 28 -12.77 18.26 -6.20
N GLY A 29 -12.30 18.61 -7.40
CA GLY A 29 -12.20 17.69 -8.55
C GLY A 29 -11.16 16.57 -8.36
N LEU A 30 -10.03 16.83 -7.70
CA LEU A 30 -9.00 15.82 -7.44
C LEU A 30 -9.35 14.94 -6.25
N TYR A 31 -10.06 15.50 -5.27
CA TYR A 31 -10.57 14.72 -4.14
C TYR A 31 -11.40 13.51 -4.63
N ARG A 32 -12.23 13.68 -5.67
CA ARG A 32 -12.98 12.57 -6.27
C ARG A 32 -12.08 11.51 -6.90
N LEU A 33 -11.02 11.91 -7.60
CA LEU A 33 -10.08 10.98 -8.25
C LEU A 33 -9.38 10.03 -7.25
N PHE A 34 -9.14 10.50 -6.02
CA PHE A 34 -8.45 9.74 -4.96
C PHE A 34 -9.38 8.96 -4.03
N ASN A 35 -10.63 9.40 -3.87
CA ASN A 35 -11.55 8.85 -2.89
C ASN A 35 -12.75 8.14 -3.51
N GLN A 36 -12.92 8.24 -4.83
CA GLN A 36 -14.00 7.61 -5.58
C GLN A 36 -13.48 7.05 -6.91
N GLU A 37 -14.11 5.98 -7.38
CA GLU A 37 -13.86 5.47 -8.72
C GLU A 37 -14.32 6.52 -9.75
N THR A 38 -13.45 6.86 -10.69
CA THR A 38 -13.75 7.84 -11.74
C THR A 38 -13.98 7.12 -13.06
N VAL A 39 -15.16 7.28 -13.65
CA VAL A 39 -15.52 6.70 -14.96
C VAL A 39 -15.41 7.77 -16.04
N LEU A 40 -14.61 7.51 -17.07
CA LEU A 40 -14.42 8.43 -18.20
C LEU A 40 -14.59 7.71 -19.54
N PRO A 41 -15.33 8.29 -20.50
CA PRO A 41 -15.34 7.79 -21.87
C PRO A 41 -14.01 8.11 -22.57
N VAL A 42 -13.41 7.11 -23.20
CA VAL A 42 -12.24 7.26 -24.07
C VAL A 42 -12.55 6.59 -25.41
N ALA A 43 -12.83 7.41 -26.43
CA ALA A 43 -13.42 6.95 -27.69
C ALA A 43 -14.69 6.12 -27.43
N ALA A 44 -14.78 4.90 -27.96
CA ALA A 44 -15.92 4.00 -27.73
C ALA A 44 -15.72 3.05 -26.51
N SER A 45 -14.81 3.38 -25.59
CA SER A 45 -14.57 2.58 -24.38
C SER A 45 -14.88 3.38 -23.13
N GLN A 46 -15.29 2.70 -22.06
CA GLN A 46 -15.39 3.29 -20.72
C GLN A 46 -14.17 2.90 -19.89
N CYS A 47 -13.49 3.90 -19.34
CA CYS A 47 -12.34 3.71 -18.45
C CYS A 47 -12.76 3.98 -17.02
N ARG A 48 -12.61 2.98 -16.16
CA ARG A 48 -12.67 3.11 -14.70
C ARG A 48 -11.27 3.36 -14.18
N ILE A 49 -11.07 4.46 -13.46
CA ILE A 49 -9.78 4.89 -12.92
C ILE A 49 -9.85 4.88 -11.39
N LEU A 50 -8.89 4.20 -10.78
CA LEU A 50 -8.63 4.20 -9.35
C LEU A 50 -7.22 4.74 -9.09
N VAL A 51 -7.12 5.75 -8.22
CA VAL A 51 -5.83 6.31 -7.80
C VAL A 51 -5.67 6.11 -6.29
N SER A 52 -4.54 5.55 -5.88
CA SER A 52 -4.16 5.46 -4.47
C SER A 52 -2.77 6.06 -4.25
N GLN A 53 -2.53 6.60 -3.06
CA GLN A 53 -1.24 7.19 -2.70
C GLN A 53 -0.44 6.20 -1.85
N GLU A 54 0.76 5.86 -2.29
CA GLU A 54 1.57 4.80 -1.69
C GLU A 54 2.09 5.16 -0.29
N GLY A 55 2.24 6.45 0.02
CA GLY A 55 2.59 6.91 1.37
C GLY A 55 1.51 6.66 2.43
N GLY A 56 0.28 6.29 2.05
CA GLY A 56 -0.73 5.82 3.00
C GLY A 56 -0.53 4.37 3.48
N LYS A 57 0.44 3.65 2.93
CA LYS A 57 0.64 2.20 3.14
C LYS A 57 1.84 1.92 4.03
N ILE A 58 1.95 0.69 4.56
CA ILE A 58 3.09 0.25 5.36
C ILE A 58 4.27 -0.05 4.43
N ASN A 59 5.40 0.64 4.63
CA ASN A 59 6.60 0.42 3.83
C ASN A 59 7.40 -0.80 4.31
N ILE A 60 7.52 -1.83 3.46
CA ILE A 60 8.23 -3.08 3.78
C ILE A 60 9.75 -2.90 3.86
N ASN A 61 10.33 -1.99 3.07
CA ASN A 61 11.77 -1.69 3.09
C ASN A 61 12.23 -0.98 4.37
N LYS A 62 11.32 -0.76 5.33
CA LYS A 62 11.56 -0.01 6.57
C LYS A 62 11.26 -0.85 7.81
N LEU A 63 11.25 -2.18 7.69
CA LEU A 63 11.08 -3.10 8.82
C LEU A 63 12.36 -3.30 9.63
N LYS A 64 13.53 -3.03 9.04
CA LYS A 64 14.85 -3.01 9.68
C LYS A 64 15.67 -1.85 9.12
N THR A 65 16.29 -1.05 9.99
CA THR A 65 17.12 0.10 9.62
C THR A 65 18.43 0.03 10.41
N ASN A 66 19.57 0.18 9.74
CA ASN A 66 20.90 0.10 10.39
C ASN A 66 21.05 -1.12 11.31
N ASP A 67 20.66 -2.30 10.80
CA ASP A 67 20.65 -3.59 11.49
C ASP A 67 19.76 -3.68 12.74
N GLN A 68 18.91 -2.67 12.99
CA GLN A 68 17.95 -2.67 14.09
C GLN A 68 16.52 -2.86 13.57
N LEU A 69 15.80 -3.77 14.23
CA LEU A 69 14.39 -4.00 13.96
C LEU A 69 13.55 -2.77 14.29
N GLU A 70 12.75 -2.31 13.34
CA GLU A 70 11.83 -1.19 13.51
C GLU A 70 10.55 -1.68 14.20
N ARG A 71 10.61 -1.80 15.53
CA ARG A 71 9.59 -2.46 16.35
C ARG A 71 8.18 -1.93 16.12
N GLN A 72 8.02 -0.61 16.09
CA GLN A 72 6.70 -0.03 15.82
C GLN A 72 6.14 -0.49 14.48
N ARG A 73 6.96 -0.54 13.43
CA ARG A 73 6.50 -0.93 12.09
C ARG A 73 6.20 -2.42 12.00
N ILE A 74 7.01 -3.24 12.66
CA ILE A 74 6.77 -4.67 12.78
C ILE A 74 5.43 -4.92 13.49
N ASP A 75 5.19 -4.22 14.60
CA ASP A 75 3.93 -4.31 15.35
C ASP A 75 2.75 -3.82 14.49
N GLN A 76 2.93 -2.74 13.71
CA GLN A 76 1.93 -2.26 12.75
C GLN A 76 1.59 -3.30 11.68
N LEU A 77 2.58 -4.03 11.17
CA LEU A 77 2.36 -5.07 10.17
C LEU A 77 1.69 -6.32 10.76
N LEU A 78 2.07 -6.71 11.98
CA LEU A 78 1.40 -7.78 12.72
C LEU A 78 -0.06 -7.44 13.02
N LEU A 79 -0.33 -6.21 13.48
CA LEU A 79 -1.70 -5.72 13.69
C LEU A 79 -2.50 -5.64 12.38
N LEU A 80 -1.86 -5.27 11.26
CA LEU A 80 -2.51 -5.29 9.96
C LEU A 80 -2.91 -6.73 9.58
N ILE A 81 -2.04 -7.71 9.79
CA ILE A 81 -2.35 -9.13 9.59
C ILE A 81 -3.59 -9.53 10.41
N ASP A 82 -3.67 -9.13 11.68
CA ASP A 82 -4.83 -9.41 12.54
C ASP A 82 -6.11 -8.80 11.99
N VAL A 83 -6.06 -7.53 11.58
CA VAL A 83 -7.21 -6.80 11.03
C VAL A 83 -7.70 -7.44 9.73
N LEU A 84 -6.79 -7.89 8.87
CA LEU A 84 -7.15 -8.58 7.63
C LEU A 84 -7.71 -9.97 7.91
N ASN A 85 -7.09 -10.74 8.82
CA ASN A 85 -7.52 -12.08 9.19
C ASN A 85 -8.92 -12.14 9.82
N GLN A 86 -9.41 -11.05 10.41
CA GLN A 86 -10.80 -10.95 10.91
C GLN A 86 -11.84 -11.09 9.78
N LYS A 87 -11.48 -10.74 8.54
CA LYS A 87 -12.36 -10.78 7.36
C LYS A 87 -12.10 -11.99 6.46
N LEU A 88 -11.01 -12.72 6.69
CA LEU A 88 -10.61 -13.85 5.87
C LEU A 88 -11.10 -15.18 6.46
N PRO A 89 -11.57 -16.12 5.62
CA PRO A 89 -11.85 -17.47 6.09
C PRO A 89 -10.56 -18.14 6.57
N SER A 90 -10.67 -19.10 7.50
CA SER A 90 -9.51 -19.77 8.12
C SER A 90 -8.50 -20.33 7.12
N SER A 91 -8.96 -20.82 5.96
CA SER A 91 -8.12 -21.36 4.89
C SER A 91 -7.31 -20.32 4.12
N ARG A 92 -7.52 -19.03 4.37
CA ARG A 92 -6.87 -17.91 3.66
C ARG A 92 -6.20 -16.93 4.63
N ARG A 93 -6.08 -17.29 5.90
CA ARG A 93 -5.44 -16.42 6.89
C ARG A 93 -3.95 -16.25 6.57
N LEU A 94 -3.48 -15.03 6.76
CA LEU A 94 -2.08 -14.67 6.69
C LEU A 94 -1.38 -15.16 7.96
N GLU A 95 -0.24 -15.84 7.80
CA GLU A 95 0.60 -16.23 8.92
C GLU A 95 1.53 -15.09 9.34
N TYR A 96 1.85 -15.01 10.64
CA TYR A 96 2.83 -14.03 11.13
C TYR A 96 4.25 -14.27 10.61
N GLY A 97 4.55 -15.48 10.12
CA GLY A 97 5.85 -15.85 9.55
C GLY A 97 6.21 -15.09 8.28
N LEU A 98 5.21 -14.44 7.69
CA LEU A 98 5.37 -13.47 6.63
C LEU A 98 6.26 -12.28 7.05
N VAL A 99 6.11 -11.78 8.27
CA VAL A 99 6.83 -10.59 8.74
C VAL A 99 8.35 -10.79 8.81
N PRO A 100 8.87 -11.83 9.49
CA PRO A 100 10.31 -12.06 9.49
C PRO A 100 10.84 -12.50 8.11
N ALA A 101 10.04 -13.14 7.25
CA ALA A 101 10.46 -13.42 5.88
C ALA A 101 10.61 -12.15 5.04
N LEU A 102 9.77 -11.13 5.26
CA LEU A 102 9.90 -9.81 4.64
C LEU A 102 11.12 -9.03 5.16
N ILE A 103 11.47 -9.20 6.43
CA ILE A 103 12.68 -8.61 7.03
C ILE A 103 13.93 -9.18 6.34
N ASP A 104 14.10 -10.51 6.39
CA ASP A 104 15.24 -11.21 5.79
C ASP A 104 15.36 -10.94 4.27
N TRP A 105 14.21 -10.79 3.57
CA TRP A 105 14.26 -10.48 2.14
C TRP A 105 14.87 -9.11 1.83
N THR A 106 14.70 -8.13 2.72
CA THR A 106 15.01 -6.72 2.46
C THR A 106 16.24 -6.19 3.17
N ASP A 107 16.70 -6.84 4.23
CA ASP A 107 17.92 -6.47 4.93
C ASP A 107 19.17 -6.93 4.18
N ALA A 108 20.36 -6.45 4.59
CA ALA A 108 21.58 -6.67 3.82
C ALA A 108 22.35 -7.94 4.23
N ASP A 109 21.93 -8.62 5.29
CA ASP A 109 22.65 -9.77 5.83
C ASP A 109 22.00 -11.09 5.38
N ASP A 110 22.47 -12.23 5.89
CA ASP A 110 21.91 -13.56 5.57
C ASP A 110 21.58 -14.28 6.89
N GLN A 111 21.29 -13.51 7.96
CA GLN A 111 20.95 -14.01 9.29
C GLN A 111 19.44 -14.11 9.44
N ILE A 112 18.96 -15.35 9.57
CA ILE A 112 17.53 -15.62 9.70
C ILE A 112 16.94 -14.88 10.91
N THR A 113 16.02 -13.95 10.65
CA THR A 113 15.31 -13.20 11.69
C THR A 113 14.41 -14.12 12.51
N GLN A 114 14.43 -13.95 13.82
CA GLN A 114 13.49 -14.60 14.74
C GLN A 114 12.80 -13.57 15.64
N LEU A 115 11.49 -13.42 15.48
CA LEU A 115 10.66 -12.54 16.31
C LEU A 115 10.24 -13.28 17.58
N ALA A 116 11.11 -13.32 18.59
CA ALA A 116 10.89 -14.09 19.83
C ALA A 116 9.62 -13.71 20.62
N PHE A 117 9.03 -12.54 20.35
CA PHE A 117 7.78 -12.05 20.94
C PHE A 117 6.52 -12.52 20.20
N VAL A 118 6.67 -13.30 19.12
CA VAL A 118 5.59 -13.98 18.39
C VAL A 118 5.68 -15.48 18.67
N SER A 119 4.60 -16.09 19.14
CA SER A 119 4.62 -17.47 19.65
C SER A 119 4.75 -18.56 18.57
N HIS A 120 4.21 -18.33 17.37
CA HIS A 120 4.18 -19.30 16.26
C HIS A 120 4.50 -18.60 14.94
N ALA A 121 5.10 -19.33 13.99
CA ALA A 121 5.51 -18.79 12.70
C ALA A 121 6.30 -17.48 12.87
N ASN A 122 7.41 -17.53 13.62
CA ASN A 122 8.17 -16.33 14.02
C ASN A 122 9.57 -16.27 13.43
N ARG A 123 9.92 -17.20 12.54
CA ARG A 123 11.23 -17.34 11.94
C ARG A 123 11.19 -16.95 10.47
N GLY A 124 12.15 -16.18 9.99
CA GLY A 124 12.24 -15.70 8.62
C GLY A 124 12.77 -16.76 7.65
N ALA A 125 13.29 -16.31 6.52
CA ALA A 125 13.80 -17.13 5.43
C ALA A 125 14.90 -16.37 4.70
N GLU A 126 16.07 -17.00 4.59
CA GLU A 126 17.26 -16.45 3.94
C GLU A 126 17.69 -17.27 2.71
N SER A 127 18.88 -17.01 2.17
CA SER A 127 19.40 -17.68 0.98
C SER A 127 19.35 -19.22 1.08
N GLU A 128 19.59 -19.81 2.26
CA GLU A 128 19.48 -21.26 2.45
C GLU A 128 18.07 -21.79 2.13
N TYR A 129 17.03 -21.04 2.51
CA TYR A 129 15.64 -21.40 2.24
C TYR A 129 15.31 -21.26 0.75
N TYR A 130 15.68 -20.13 0.13
CA TYR A 130 15.30 -19.83 -1.26
C TYR A 130 16.06 -20.69 -2.28
N ARG A 131 17.32 -21.07 -2.00
CA ARG A 131 18.11 -21.97 -2.87
C ARG A 131 17.56 -23.40 -2.93
N ARG A 132 16.66 -23.78 -2.01
CA ARG A 132 15.97 -25.08 -2.01
C ARG A 132 14.66 -25.07 -2.79
N GLN A 133 14.19 -23.90 -3.23
CA GLN A 133 12.98 -23.79 -4.03
C GLN A 133 13.23 -24.28 -5.46
N VAL A 134 12.15 -24.51 -6.21
CA VAL A 134 12.21 -24.90 -7.62
C VAL A 134 11.44 -23.86 -8.45
N PRO A 135 12.11 -23.06 -9.29
CA PRO A 135 13.57 -22.98 -9.46
C PRO A 135 14.28 -22.43 -8.21
N ALA A 136 15.57 -22.73 -8.06
CA ALA A 136 16.39 -22.21 -6.97
C ALA A 136 16.79 -20.75 -7.24
N TYR A 137 16.70 -19.90 -6.23
CA TYR A 137 17.12 -18.49 -6.31
C TYR A 137 17.72 -18.02 -4.98
N PRO A 138 18.58 -16.99 -4.98
CA PRO A 138 19.09 -16.39 -3.74
C PRO A 138 18.03 -15.49 -3.10
N CYS A 139 18.18 -15.23 -1.80
CA CYS A 139 17.51 -14.10 -1.16
C CYS A 139 18.01 -12.79 -1.80
N ALA A 140 17.16 -11.76 -1.87
CA ALA A 140 17.53 -10.52 -2.54
C ALA A 140 18.53 -9.67 -1.73
N ASN A 141 18.41 -9.72 -0.41
CA ASN A 141 19.20 -8.98 0.58
C ASN A 141 19.34 -7.49 0.23
N GLN A 142 18.24 -6.91 -0.26
CA GLN A 142 18.19 -5.53 -0.72
C GLN A 142 16.75 -5.00 -0.68
N SER A 143 16.64 -3.68 -0.59
CA SER A 143 15.34 -3.01 -0.69
C SER A 143 14.62 -3.34 -2.00
N LEU A 144 13.33 -3.63 -1.90
CA LEU A 144 12.43 -3.82 -3.03
C LEU A 144 12.24 -2.51 -3.79
N ASP A 145 12.30 -2.55 -5.12
CA ASP A 145 11.95 -1.41 -5.97
C ASP A 145 10.54 -1.53 -6.56
N ARG A 146 9.96 -2.74 -6.54
CA ARG A 146 8.60 -3.00 -7.01
C ARG A 146 7.84 -3.93 -6.07
N ILE A 147 6.54 -3.70 -5.93
CA ILE A 147 5.68 -4.47 -5.03
C ILE A 147 5.50 -5.94 -5.48
N ASP A 148 5.63 -6.23 -6.77
CA ASP A 148 5.45 -7.58 -7.32
C ASP A 148 6.63 -8.52 -7.01
N GLN A 149 7.80 -7.98 -6.66
CA GLN A 149 8.91 -8.77 -6.13
C GLN A 149 8.56 -9.51 -4.84
N LEU A 150 7.51 -9.07 -4.12
CA LEU A 150 6.97 -9.80 -2.98
C LEU A 150 6.55 -11.23 -3.35
N LEU A 151 6.24 -11.53 -4.62
CA LEU A 151 5.92 -12.90 -5.06
C LEU A 151 7.09 -13.89 -4.94
N LEU A 152 8.31 -13.41 -4.69
CA LEU A 152 9.50 -14.25 -4.46
C LEU A 152 9.72 -14.53 -2.96
N VAL A 153 9.06 -13.77 -2.08
CA VAL A 153 9.15 -13.95 -0.63
C VAL A 153 8.31 -15.17 -0.23
N ARG A 154 8.82 -15.92 0.75
CA ARG A 154 8.14 -17.09 1.28
C ARG A 154 6.68 -16.81 1.63
N ASP A 155 5.80 -17.73 1.25
CA ASP A 155 4.36 -17.76 1.53
C ASP A 155 3.51 -16.63 0.89
N ILE A 156 4.10 -15.76 0.06
CA ILE A 156 3.34 -14.77 -0.71
C ILE A 156 2.93 -15.36 -2.07
N THR A 157 1.62 -15.38 -2.32
CA THR A 157 1.06 -15.83 -3.60
C THR A 157 0.44 -14.65 -4.37
N PRO A 158 0.26 -14.75 -5.70
CA PRO A 158 -0.46 -13.73 -6.48
C PRO A 158 -1.86 -13.43 -5.92
N ARG A 159 -2.50 -14.45 -5.34
CA ARG A 159 -3.78 -14.30 -4.66
C ARG A 159 -3.66 -13.43 -3.42
N LEU A 160 -2.71 -13.69 -2.53
CA LEU A 160 -2.53 -12.86 -1.34
C LEU A 160 -2.08 -11.43 -1.70
N LEU A 161 -1.26 -11.30 -2.74
CA LEU A 161 -0.73 -9.99 -3.13
C LEU A 161 -1.81 -9.09 -3.75
N TYR A 162 -2.72 -9.64 -4.56
CA TYR A 162 -3.65 -8.85 -5.38
C TYR A 162 -5.14 -9.13 -5.14
N HIS A 163 -5.52 -10.25 -4.50
CA HIS A 163 -6.90 -10.77 -4.43
C HIS A 163 -7.20 -11.49 -3.10
N LEU A 164 -6.92 -10.85 -1.96
CA LEU A 164 -7.22 -11.37 -0.61
C LEU A 164 -8.72 -11.60 -0.40
N THR A 165 -9.57 -10.67 -0.82
CA THR A 165 -11.03 -10.74 -0.66
C THR A 165 -11.71 -11.05 -1.99
N GLU A 166 -12.72 -11.92 -1.99
CA GLU A 166 -13.58 -12.16 -3.16
C GLU A 166 -14.65 -11.06 -3.26
N GLY A 167 -14.93 -10.60 -4.49
CA GLY A 167 -15.92 -9.57 -4.80
C GLY A 167 -16.37 -9.63 -6.26
N THR A 168 -17.37 -8.83 -6.64
CA THR A 168 -17.68 -8.63 -8.07
C THR A 168 -16.55 -7.82 -8.73
N PRO A 169 -16.41 -7.84 -10.08
CA PRO A 169 -15.49 -6.95 -10.79
C PRO A 169 -15.66 -5.46 -10.48
N GLU A 170 -16.80 -5.06 -9.88
CA GLU A 170 -17.17 -3.71 -9.47
C GLU A 170 -16.73 -3.39 -8.03
N THR A 171 -16.52 -4.42 -7.21
CA THR A 171 -15.90 -4.32 -5.88
C THR A 171 -14.47 -4.83 -5.98
N ALA A 172 -13.52 -3.93 -6.28
CA ALA A 172 -12.11 -4.27 -6.41
C ALA A 172 -11.68 -5.25 -5.30
N GLU A 173 -11.34 -6.49 -5.69
CA GLU A 173 -10.73 -7.46 -4.79
C GLU A 173 -9.46 -6.82 -4.22
N THR A 174 -9.39 -6.64 -2.90
CA THR A 174 -8.21 -6.02 -2.29
C THR A 174 -7.13 -7.06 -2.08
N GLY A 175 -5.87 -6.67 -2.20
CA GLY A 175 -4.70 -7.50 -1.92
C GLY A 175 -3.76 -6.87 -0.90
N LEU A 176 -2.70 -7.59 -0.48
CA LEU A 176 -1.65 -7.00 0.34
C LEU A 176 -1.07 -5.74 -0.30
N ALA A 177 -1.02 -5.67 -1.63
CA ALA A 177 -0.53 -4.51 -2.36
C ALA A 177 -1.37 -3.23 -2.08
N ASP A 178 -2.60 -3.33 -1.59
CA ASP A 178 -3.42 -2.17 -1.22
C ASP A 178 -3.08 -1.59 0.16
N TYR A 179 -2.32 -2.34 0.97
CA TYR A 179 -1.95 -1.96 2.33
C TYR A 179 -0.43 -1.83 2.52
N LEU A 180 0.36 -2.40 1.61
CA LEU A 180 1.82 -2.41 1.62
C LEU A 180 2.41 -1.57 0.47
N THR A 181 3.56 -0.98 0.71
CA THR A 181 4.36 -0.22 -0.26
C THR A 181 5.84 -0.57 -0.13
N VAL A 182 6.61 -0.25 -1.16
CA VAL A 182 8.07 -0.26 -1.17
C VAL A 182 8.66 1.16 -1.28
N TYR A 183 7.79 2.17 -1.37
CA TYR A 183 8.13 3.56 -1.61
C TYR A 183 7.99 4.43 -0.36
N GLY A 184 8.79 5.49 -0.28
CA GLY A 184 8.71 6.52 0.75
C GLY A 184 9.66 6.31 1.94
N ASP A 185 9.63 7.25 2.87
CA ASP A 185 10.49 7.27 4.07
C ASP A 185 10.02 6.32 5.19
N GLY A 186 8.79 5.80 5.06
CA GLY A 186 8.16 4.91 6.02
C GLY A 186 7.17 5.59 6.96
N LYS A 187 6.99 6.91 6.93
CA LYS A 187 5.87 7.52 7.66
C LYS A 187 4.55 7.26 6.92
N ILE A 188 3.51 6.93 7.67
CA ILE A 188 2.18 6.66 7.11
C ILE A 188 1.42 7.97 6.97
N ASN A 189 1.03 8.32 5.75
CA ASN A 189 0.23 9.49 5.47
C ASN A 189 -1.24 9.25 5.85
N ILE A 190 -1.67 9.83 6.98
CA ILE A 190 -3.02 9.63 7.51
C ILE A 190 -4.13 10.23 6.64
N ASN A 191 -3.80 11.09 5.68
CA ASN A 191 -4.77 11.60 4.71
C ASN A 191 -5.13 10.55 3.64
N TYR A 192 -4.25 9.58 3.39
CA TYR A 192 -4.43 8.59 2.32
C TYR A 192 -4.45 7.14 2.82
N ALA A 193 -4.10 6.91 4.09
CA ALA A 193 -4.03 5.57 4.66
C ALA A 193 -5.36 4.83 4.57
N PRO A 194 -5.40 3.59 4.05
CA PRO A 194 -6.59 2.74 4.12
C PRO A 194 -7.03 2.50 5.57
N LEU A 195 -8.32 2.27 5.78
CA LEU A 195 -8.87 2.01 7.12
C LEU A 195 -8.13 0.86 7.85
N PRO A 196 -7.80 -0.29 7.22
CA PRO A 196 -7.03 -1.33 7.89
C PRO A 196 -5.64 -0.88 8.36
N VAL A 197 -4.97 0.00 7.58
CA VAL A 197 -3.66 0.56 7.95
C VAL A 197 -3.80 1.55 9.10
N LEU A 198 -4.85 2.38 9.11
CA LEU A 198 -5.15 3.27 10.24
C LEU A 198 -5.41 2.47 11.53
N ARG A 199 -6.18 1.38 11.44
CA ARG A 199 -6.47 0.48 12.57
C ARG A 199 -5.21 -0.20 13.11
N SER A 200 -4.21 -0.41 12.25
CA SER A 200 -2.97 -1.08 12.63
C SER A 200 -1.88 -0.15 13.13
N LEU A 201 -2.09 1.18 13.17
CA LEU A 201 -1.05 2.13 13.64
C LEU A 201 -0.58 1.86 15.07
N CYS A 202 -1.48 1.42 15.95
CA CYS A 202 -1.18 0.86 17.26
C CYS A 202 -2.37 0.04 17.79
N LEU A 203 -2.13 -0.78 18.84
CA LEU A 203 -3.14 -1.68 19.40
C LEU A 203 -4.41 -0.96 19.87
N SER A 204 -4.24 0.23 20.47
CA SER A 204 -5.30 1.03 21.10
C SER A 204 -6.23 1.74 20.12
N ILE A 205 -5.88 1.90 18.84
CA ILE A 205 -6.79 2.48 17.86
C ILE A 205 -7.89 1.49 17.57
N THR A 206 -9.14 1.73 17.96
CA THR A 206 -10.24 0.82 17.62
C THR A 206 -10.69 0.99 16.16
N GLU A 207 -11.50 0.04 15.65
CA GLU A 207 -12.11 0.22 14.32
C GLU A 207 -13.00 1.48 14.28
N GLY A 208 -13.71 1.76 15.38
CA GLY A 208 -14.49 2.99 15.53
C GLY A 208 -13.63 4.24 15.40
N LEU A 209 -12.49 4.30 16.09
CA LEU A 209 -11.56 5.43 15.97
C LEU A 209 -10.97 5.56 14.56
N ALA A 210 -10.56 4.45 13.94
CA ALA A 210 -10.08 4.46 12.55
C ALA A 210 -11.14 5.00 11.57
N ARG A 211 -12.41 4.64 11.76
CA ARG A 211 -13.54 5.21 10.98
C ARG A 211 -13.72 6.70 11.23
N GLN A 212 -13.59 7.16 12.47
CA GLN A 212 -13.64 8.59 12.79
C GLN A 212 -12.51 9.37 12.10
N ILE A 213 -11.29 8.83 12.03
CA ILE A 213 -10.17 9.44 11.28
C ILE A 213 -10.54 9.58 9.79
N VAL A 214 -11.09 8.54 9.18
CA VAL A 214 -11.52 8.55 7.77
C VAL A 214 -12.64 9.57 7.53
N GLN A 215 -13.63 9.63 8.43
CA GLN A 215 -14.74 10.58 8.35
C GLN A 215 -14.25 12.02 8.51
N TYR A 216 -13.36 12.27 9.47
CA TYR A 216 -12.79 13.58 9.71
C TYR A 216 -12.04 14.10 8.47
N ARG A 217 -11.11 13.31 7.93
CA ARG A 217 -10.31 13.71 6.76
C ARG A 217 -11.14 13.87 5.48
N ALA A 218 -12.32 13.24 5.42
CA ALA A 218 -13.20 13.34 4.27
C ALA A 218 -13.92 14.69 4.17
N ILE A 219 -14.12 15.37 5.31
CA ILE A 219 -14.64 16.74 5.35
C ILE A 219 -13.51 17.71 5.00
N ARG A 220 -12.35 17.52 5.62
CA ARG A 220 -11.15 18.33 5.38
C ARG A 220 -9.90 17.50 5.71
N PRO A 221 -8.95 17.34 4.78
CA PRO A 221 -7.67 16.69 5.06
C PRO A 221 -6.94 17.35 6.23
N PHE A 222 -6.19 16.55 7.00
CA PHE A 222 -5.34 17.05 8.08
C PHE A 222 -4.22 17.92 7.49
N ALA A 223 -4.10 19.16 7.98
CA ALA A 223 -3.05 20.11 7.61
C ALA A 223 -1.76 19.88 8.42
N SER A 224 -1.88 19.34 9.62
CA SER A 224 -0.74 18.95 10.47
C SER A 224 -1.05 17.66 11.23
N VAL A 225 -0.02 16.93 11.66
CA VAL A 225 -0.17 15.72 12.48
C VAL A 225 -0.93 16.01 13.77
N GLY A 226 -0.75 17.19 14.36
CA GLY A 226 -1.39 17.58 15.62
C GLY A 226 -2.92 17.69 15.54
N GLU A 227 -3.49 17.94 14.35
CA GLU A 227 -4.95 18.04 14.17
C GLU A 227 -5.68 16.71 14.44
N ILE A 228 -4.98 15.57 14.38
CA ILE A 228 -5.58 14.26 14.65
C ILE A 228 -6.15 14.15 16.07
N ARG A 229 -5.68 14.97 17.02
CA ARG A 229 -6.22 15.09 18.38
C ARG A 229 -7.68 15.52 18.44
N GLN A 230 -8.16 16.20 17.40
CA GLN A 230 -9.53 16.67 17.32
C GLN A 230 -10.50 15.56 16.91
N VAL A 231 -9.99 14.40 16.50
CA VAL A 231 -10.81 13.25 16.14
C VAL A 231 -11.44 12.66 17.41
N PRO A 232 -12.79 12.51 17.47
CA PRO A 232 -13.45 11.91 18.62
C PRO A 232 -12.90 10.52 18.96
N GLY A 233 -12.50 10.33 20.21
CA GLY A 233 -11.88 9.09 20.70
C GLY A 233 -10.35 9.02 20.57
N MET A 234 -9.70 10.04 20.00
CA MET A 234 -8.24 10.17 20.06
C MET A 234 -7.80 10.61 21.46
N THR A 235 -6.94 9.84 22.11
CA THR A 235 -6.34 10.20 23.40
C THR A 235 -4.88 10.64 23.24
N GLU A 236 -4.32 11.34 24.22
CA GLU A 236 -2.90 11.73 24.17
C GLU A 236 -1.96 10.52 24.20
N GLU A 237 -2.35 9.43 24.85
CA GLU A 237 -1.57 8.18 24.84
C GLU A 237 -1.50 7.59 23.43
N ILE A 238 -2.65 7.53 22.72
CA ILE A 238 -2.69 7.06 21.33
C ILE A 238 -1.88 7.99 20.44
N PHE A 239 -2.07 9.30 20.57
CA PHE A 239 -1.32 10.28 19.78
C PHE A 239 0.19 10.13 19.98
N THR A 240 0.64 10.04 21.24
CA THR A 240 2.05 9.91 21.59
C THR A 240 2.66 8.66 20.99
N ALA A 241 1.91 7.56 20.98
CA ALA A 241 2.35 6.28 20.41
C ALA A 241 2.50 6.31 18.88
N ILE A 242 1.82 7.20 18.16
CA ILE A 242 1.81 7.19 16.68
C ILE A 242 2.49 8.39 16.03
N GLN A 243 2.66 9.53 16.73
CA GLN A 243 3.04 10.82 16.13
C GLN A 243 4.33 10.78 15.28
N GLU A 244 5.34 10.00 15.70
CA GLU A 244 6.62 9.90 15.00
C GLU A 244 6.54 9.05 13.72
N HIS A 245 5.50 8.23 13.59
CA HIS A 245 5.34 7.26 12.51
C HIS A 245 4.25 7.66 11.51
N ILE A 246 3.57 8.77 11.75
CA ILE A 246 2.56 9.33 10.85
C ILE A 246 3.04 10.64 10.24
N THR A 247 2.43 10.98 9.11
CA THR A 247 2.60 12.27 8.46
C THR A 247 1.28 12.69 7.84
N VAL A 248 1.18 13.96 7.46
CA VAL A 248 0.08 14.45 6.62
C VAL A 248 0.54 14.67 5.19
N THR A 249 1.82 14.95 4.96
CA THR A 249 2.46 15.16 3.64
C THR A 249 3.45 14.04 3.33
N SER A 250 3.59 13.69 2.06
CA SER A 250 4.63 12.75 1.63
C SER A 250 5.77 13.54 0.98
N ALA A 251 7.00 13.37 1.48
CA ALA A 251 8.18 14.03 0.92
C ALA A 251 8.36 13.66 -0.57
N GLU A 252 8.18 12.38 -0.90
CA GLU A 252 8.20 11.87 -2.27
C GLU A 252 6.80 11.31 -2.63
N PRO A 253 5.88 12.12 -3.20
CA PRO A 253 4.58 11.63 -3.60
C PRO A 253 4.70 10.50 -4.65
N CYS A 254 4.07 9.37 -4.35
CA CYS A 254 4.03 8.20 -5.20
C CYS A 254 2.59 7.69 -5.29
N TYR A 255 2.15 7.39 -6.51
CA TYR A 255 0.78 7.04 -6.82
C TYR A 255 0.73 5.71 -7.54
N ARG A 256 -0.24 4.88 -7.15
CA ARG A 256 -0.66 3.75 -7.95
C ARG A 256 -1.95 4.10 -8.66
N VAL A 257 -1.90 3.99 -9.99
CA VAL A 257 -3.03 4.22 -10.87
C VAL A 257 -3.43 2.89 -11.48
N THR A 258 -4.65 2.47 -11.25
CA THR A 258 -5.24 1.28 -11.88
C THR A 258 -6.35 1.75 -12.81
N VAL A 259 -6.28 1.35 -14.08
CA VAL A 259 -7.29 1.67 -15.08
C VAL A 259 -7.85 0.38 -15.66
N THR A 260 -9.16 0.22 -15.57
CA THR A 260 -9.90 -0.85 -16.24
C THR A 260 -10.70 -0.24 -17.39
N ALA A 261 -10.32 -0.55 -18.62
CA ALA A 261 -11.05 -0.12 -19.80
C ALA A 261 -11.94 -1.24 -20.32
N GLN A 262 -13.17 -0.89 -20.67
CA GLN A 262 -14.16 -1.81 -21.23
C GLN A 262 -14.62 -1.29 -22.61
N ALA A 263 -14.39 -2.11 -23.64
CA ALA A 263 -14.92 -1.97 -24.99
C ALA A 263 -15.97 -3.07 -25.24
N GLU A 264 -16.72 -2.98 -26.35
CA GLU A 264 -17.86 -3.88 -26.65
C GLU A 264 -17.59 -5.36 -26.38
N ASN A 265 -16.43 -5.88 -26.82
CA ASN A 265 -16.07 -7.31 -26.69
C ASN A 265 -14.72 -7.55 -25.99
N ALA A 266 -14.17 -6.55 -25.28
CA ALA A 266 -12.86 -6.67 -24.65
C ALA A 266 -12.72 -5.78 -23.42
N SER A 267 -12.08 -6.30 -22.37
CA SER A 267 -11.59 -5.51 -21.24
C SER A 267 -10.06 -5.52 -21.19
N CYS A 268 -9.48 -4.50 -20.58
CA CYS A 268 -8.05 -4.44 -20.29
C CYS A 268 -7.83 -3.72 -18.97
N LYS A 269 -7.06 -4.32 -18.06
CA LYS A 269 -6.66 -3.69 -16.80
C LYS A 269 -5.19 -3.33 -16.88
N VAL A 270 -4.84 -2.10 -16.51
CA VAL A 270 -3.45 -1.66 -16.44
C VAL A 270 -3.19 -1.03 -15.09
N THR A 271 -2.00 -1.27 -14.54
CA THR A 271 -1.54 -0.65 -13.31
C THR A 271 -0.21 0.05 -13.57
N ALA A 272 -0.11 1.31 -13.15
CA ALA A 272 1.11 2.09 -13.22
C ALA A 272 1.48 2.68 -11.85
N ILE A 273 2.78 2.81 -11.60
CA ILE A 273 3.30 3.61 -10.49
C ILE A 273 3.85 4.91 -11.03
N LEU A 274 3.32 6.03 -10.56
CA LEU A 274 3.76 7.38 -10.90
C LEU A 274 4.47 7.97 -9.68
N LYS A 275 5.76 8.29 -9.82
CA LYS A 275 6.59 8.88 -8.77
C LYS A 275 6.98 10.31 -9.13
N GLN A 276 6.90 11.22 -8.16
CA GLN A 276 7.38 12.59 -8.35
C GLN A 276 8.91 12.61 -8.46
N ASN A 277 9.43 13.11 -9.58
CA ASN A 277 10.85 13.38 -9.74
C ASN A 277 11.16 14.78 -9.20
N HIS A 278 11.96 14.86 -8.13
CA HIS A 278 12.31 16.12 -7.47
C HIS A 278 13.09 17.10 -8.35
N SER A 279 13.94 16.59 -9.24
CA SER A 279 14.78 17.40 -10.13
C SER A 279 13.97 17.99 -11.29
N ALA A 280 13.00 17.24 -11.81
CA ALA A 280 12.23 17.61 -12.99
C ALA A 280 10.82 18.16 -12.67
N ARG A 281 10.40 18.17 -11.40
CA ARG A 281 9.05 18.55 -10.93
C ARG A 281 7.91 17.89 -11.74
N ARG A 282 8.14 16.68 -12.23
CA ARG A 282 7.20 15.93 -13.07
C ARG A 282 6.96 14.54 -12.48
N LEU A 283 5.79 13.97 -12.78
CA LEU A 283 5.50 12.58 -12.48
C LEU A 283 6.10 11.67 -13.54
N GLU A 284 6.92 10.73 -13.11
CA GLU A 284 7.54 9.71 -13.94
C GLU A 284 6.88 8.37 -13.68
N MET A 285 6.61 7.63 -14.74
CA MET A 285 6.11 6.28 -14.65
C MET A 285 7.30 5.35 -14.38
N VAL A 286 7.37 4.79 -13.17
CA VAL A 286 8.47 3.91 -12.74
C VAL A 286 8.10 2.43 -12.87
N TYR A 287 6.81 2.14 -13.01
CA TYR A 287 6.29 0.79 -13.21
C TYR A 287 5.05 0.83 -14.09
N TYR A 288 4.90 -0.19 -14.94
CA TYR A 288 3.73 -0.38 -15.80
C TYR A 288 3.50 -1.87 -16.02
N GLN A 289 2.27 -2.32 -15.76
CA GLN A 289 1.84 -3.70 -16.00
C GLN A 289 0.47 -3.70 -16.66
N GLU A 290 0.31 -4.57 -17.64
CA GLU A 290 -0.97 -4.90 -18.26
C GLU A 290 -1.39 -6.29 -17.81
N ILE A 291 -2.65 -6.43 -17.42
CA ILE A 291 -3.28 -7.66 -16.92
C ILE A 291 -4.46 -7.99 -17.82
#